data_AF-A0A3N5UTD3-F1
#
_entry.id   AF-A0A3N5UTD3-F1
#
_cell.length_a   1.000
_cell.length_b   1.000
_cell.length_c   1.000
_cell.angle_alpha   90.00
_cell.angle_beta   90.00
_cell.angle_gamma   90.00
#
_symmetry.space_group_name_H-M   'P 1'
#
loop_
_entity.id
_entity.type
_entity.pdbx_description
1 polymer ?
#
loop_
_entity_poly.entity_id
_entity_poly.type
_entity_poly.pdbx_seq_one_letter_code
_entity_poly.pdbx_strand_id
1 'polypeptide(L)'
;MDWQTLTVCQSVPQRSFQEAVGEINNKMETVTDWQDPFKKGTIYYLENGRVRGVLLWNIWDQVDHARTLIAEAEPFQAADLKGRLS
;
A
#
# COMPACT_ATOMS: atom_id res chain seq x y z
N MET A 1 -20.70 -12.09 37.81
CA MET A 1 -19.95 -10.84 37.56
C MET A 1 -19.38 -10.94 36.16
N ASP A 2 -19.75 -9.95 35.37
CA ASP A 2 -19.83 -9.91 33.91
C ASP A 2 -18.47 -9.64 33.26
N TRP A 3 -18.21 -10.27 32.10
CA TRP A 3 -16.95 -10.24 31.35
C TRP A 3 -17.19 -9.68 29.94
N GLN A 4 -17.50 -8.40 29.78
CA GLN A 4 -17.50 -7.75 28.46
C GLN A 4 -17.19 -6.25 28.54
N THR A 5 -15.92 -5.86 28.50
CA THR A 5 -15.49 -4.66 27.74
C THR A 5 -13.98 -4.71 27.48
N LEU A 6 -13.60 -5.14 26.27
CA LEU A 6 -12.25 -4.94 25.74
C LEU A 6 -12.13 -3.46 25.34
N THR A 7 -11.52 -2.65 26.20
CA THR A 7 -11.09 -1.30 25.86
C THR A 7 -9.89 -1.40 24.92
N VAL A 8 -10.14 -1.16 23.63
CA VAL A 8 -9.34 -0.31 22.74
C VAL A 8 -7.85 -0.20 23.11
N CYS A 9 -7.01 -0.98 22.43
CA CYS A 9 -5.56 -0.75 22.38
C CYS A 9 -5.25 0.25 21.23
N GLN A 10 -5.89 1.42 21.22
CA GLN A 10 -5.56 2.54 20.32
C GLN A 10 -4.62 3.50 21.05
N SER A 11 -3.38 3.11 21.29
CA SER A 11 -2.34 4.06 21.71
C SER A 11 -0.94 3.54 21.44
N VAL A 12 -0.54 3.53 20.16
CA VAL A 12 0.88 3.61 19.81
C VAL A 12 1.04 4.71 18.75
N PRO A 13 1.20 5.98 19.15
CA PRO A 13 1.55 7.03 18.21
C PRO A 13 3.04 6.88 17.87
N GLN A 14 3.35 6.80 16.58
CA GLN A 14 4.71 6.75 16.01
C GLN A 14 5.40 5.37 16.01
N ARG A 15 4.83 4.42 15.26
CA ARG A 15 5.67 3.50 14.47
C ARG A 15 5.42 3.81 13.00
N SER A 16 6.47 4.15 12.28
CA SER A 16 6.43 4.16 10.82
C SER A 16 6.16 2.73 10.38
N PHE A 17 4.90 2.43 10.06
CA PHE A 17 4.49 1.12 9.59
C PHE A 17 4.81 1.05 8.11
N GLN A 18 5.81 0.24 7.76
CA GLN A 18 6.15 -0.08 6.37
C GLN A 18 5.72 -1.52 6.14
N GLU A 19 4.64 -1.70 5.40
CA GLU A 19 4.20 -3.00 4.93
C GLU A 19 4.44 -3.06 3.43
N ALA A 20 5.19 -4.09 3.02
CA ALA A 20 5.43 -4.39 1.63
C ALA A 20 4.78 -5.72 1.29
N VAL A 21 4.00 -5.74 0.23
CA VAL A 21 3.33 -6.94 -0.27
C VAL A 21 3.83 -7.19 -1.69
N GLY A 22 4.43 -8.36 -1.94
CA GLY A 22 4.86 -8.80 -3.26
C GLY A 22 6.37 -8.94 -3.46
N GLU A 23 6.78 -9.25 -4.70
CA GLU A 23 8.19 -9.27 -5.10
C GLU A 23 8.70 -7.85 -5.35
N ILE A 24 9.80 -7.49 -4.69
CA ILE A 24 10.51 -6.22 -4.93
C ILE A 24 11.79 -6.56 -5.67
N ASN A 25 11.86 -6.21 -6.95
CA ASN A 25 13.07 -6.36 -7.77
C ASN A 25 13.50 -4.99 -8.29
N ASN A 26 14.80 -4.67 -8.23
CA ASN A 26 15.36 -3.37 -8.61
C ASN A 26 15.28 -3.06 -10.12
N LYS A 27 14.86 -4.03 -10.94
CA LYS A 27 14.63 -3.87 -12.38
C LYS A 27 13.19 -3.49 -12.73
N MET A 28 12.29 -3.46 -11.75
CA MET A 28 10.87 -3.17 -11.96
C MET A 28 10.63 -1.68 -12.17
N GLU A 29 9.66 -1.36 -13.01
CA GLU A 29 9.20 0.02 -13.18
C GLU A 29 8.50 0.48 -11.90
N THR A 30 8.84 1.67 -11.41
CA THR A 30 8.23 2.22 -10.19
C THR A 30 7.36 3.42 -10.52
N VAL A 31 6.09 3.34 -10.16
CA VAL A 31 5.16 4.47 -10.22
C VAL A 31 4.94 4.99 -8.81
N THR A 32 5.17 6.28 -8.61
CA THR A 32 4.97 6.92 -7.29
C THR A 32 3.74 7.82 -7.33
N ASP A 33 2.92 7.68 -6.30
CA ASP A 33 1.72 8.48 -6.07
C ASP A 33 1.82 9.14 -4.70
N TRP A 34 2.34 10.36 -4.70
CA TRP A 34 2.59 11.13 -3.49
C TRP A 34 1.41 12.04 -3.16
N GLN A 35 0.93 11.94 -1.93
CA GLN A 35 -0.01 12.91 -1.35
C GLN A 35 0.77 14.01 -0.61
N ASP A 36 1.83 13.63 0.10
CA ASP A 36 2.85 14.53 0.64
C ASP A 36 4.23 13.97 0.23
N PRO A 37 5.01 14.68 -0.62
CA PRO A 37 6.28 14.18 -1.13
C PRO A 37 7.18 13.63 -0.03
N PHE A 38 7.56 12.36 -0.17
CA PHE A 38 8.44 11.62 0.76
C PHE A 38 7.90 11.44 2.19
N LYS A 39 6.64 11.79 2.45
CA LYS A 39 6.01 11.70 3.77
C LYS A 39 4.75 10.86 3.78
N LYS A 40 3.95 10.90 2.70
CA LYS A 40 2.74 10.10 2.56
C LYS A 40 2.48 9.79 1.09
N GLY A 41 2.35 8.52 0.75
CA GLY A 41 2.07 8.10 -0.61
C GLY A 41 2.16 6.61 -0.82
N THR A 42 1.96 6.21 -2.06
CA THR A 42 2.00 4.82 -2.49
C THR A 42 3.06 4.67 -3.58
N ILE A 43 3.84 3.59 -3.52
CA ILE A 43 4.78 3.22 -4.58
C ILE A 43 4.35 1.88 -5.15
N TYR A 44 4.08 1.84 -6.45
CA TYR A 44 3.73 0.63 -7.18
C TYR A 44 4.95 0.11 -7.91
N TYR A 45 5.20 -1.19 -7.80
CA TYR A 45 6.22 -1.91 -8.54
C TYR A 45 5.55 -2.68 -9.67
N LEU A 46 5.88 -2.35 -10.92
CA LEU A 46 5.32 -2.97 -12.11
C LEU A 46 6.34 -3.82 -12.86
N GLU A 47 5.85 -4.91 -13.43
CA GLU A 47 6.59 -5.75 -14.38
C GLU A 47 5.66 -6.11 -15.54
N ASN A 48 6.04 -5.76 -16.77
CA ASN A 48 5.24 -5.97 -17.98
C ASN A 48 3.81 -5.40 -17.88
N GLY A 49 3.67 -4.22 -17.26
CA GLY A 49 2.38 -3.57 -17.01
C GLY A 49 1.60 -4.17 -15.83
N ARG A 50 2.04 -5.25 -15.19
CA ARG A 50 1.32 -5.83 -14.04
C ARG A 50 1.89 -5.32 -12.72
N VAL A 51 1.03 -4.98 -11.76
CA VAL A 51 1.45 -4.64 -10.39
C VAL A 51 1.95 -5.91 -9.69
N ARG A 52 3.23 -5.92 -9.33
CA ARG A 52 3.89 -7.01 -8.60
C ARG A 52 4.00 -6.74 -7.11
N GLY A 53 4.04 -5.47 -6.73
CA GLY A 53 4.07 -5.08 -5.35
C GLY A 53 3.63 -3.65 -5.14
N VAL A 54 3.25 -3.36 -3.90
CA VAL A 54 2.83 -2.04 -3.45
C VAL A 54 3.51 -1.74 -2.13
N LEU A 55 4.10 -0.56 -2.02
CA LEU A 55 4.60 0.01 -0.77
C LEU A 55 3.65 1.14 -0.36
N LEU A 56 3.00 0.95 0.78
CA LEU A 56 2.16 1.96 1.41
C LEU A 56 3.01 2.75 2.41
N TRP A 57 3.17 4.05 2.18
CA TRP A 57 3.96 4.93 3.04
C TRP A 57 3.03 5.86 3.82
N ASN A 58 2.86 5.63 5.12
CA ASN A 58 1.96 6.38 6.02
C ASN A 58 0.49 6.42 5.54
N ILE A 59 0.05 5.35 4.89
CA ILE A 59 -1.34 5.10 4.49
C ILE A 59 -1.82 3.88 5.29
N TRP A 60 -3.01 3.98 5.88
CA TRP A 60 -3.61 2.96 6.75
C TRP A 60 -4.78 2.29 6.02
N ASP A 61 -5.14 1.07 6.43
CA ASP A 61 -6.33 0.33 5.96
C ASP A 61 -6.42 0.08 4.44
N GLN A 62 -5.33 0.25 3.69
CA GLN A 62 -5.28 0.03 2.23
C GLN A 62 -4.64 -1.31 1.82
N VAL A 63 -4.28 -2.16 2.79
CA VAL A 63 -3.58 -3.43 2.55
C VAL A 63 -4.42 -4.40 1.72
N ASP A 64 -5.73 -4.49 1.99
CA ASP A 64 -6.62 -5.39 1.25
C ASP A 64 -6.89 -4.90 -0.18
N HIS A 65 -6.94 -3.59 -0.38
CA HIS A 65 -7.03 -3.01 -1.72
C HIS A 65 -5.73 -3.24 -2.51
N ALA A 66 -4.57 -3.11 -1.87
CA ALA A 66 -3.29 -3.44 -2.49
C ALA A 66 -3.20 -4.93 -2.88
N ARG A 67 -3.70 -5.84 -2.03
CA ARG A 67 -3.77 -7.28 -2.36
C ARG A 67 -4.65 -7.56 -3.57
N THR A 68 -5.81 -6.91 -3.63
CA THR A 68 -6.71 -7.00 -4.79
C THR A 68 -6.02 -6.50 -6.06
N LEU A 69 -5.33 -5.37 -5.97
CA LEU A 69 -4.60 -4.78 -7.09
C LEU A 69 -3.47 -5.68 -7.62
N ILE A 70 -2.73 -6.37 -6.75
CA ILE A 70 -1.70 -7.34 -7.15
C ILE A 70 -2.33 -8.59 -7.79
N ALA A 71 -3.54 -8.97 -7.36
CA ALA A 71 -4.29 -10.08 -7.93
C ALA A 71 -4.84 -9.76 -9.33
N GLU A 72 -5.07 -8.48 -9.66
CA GLU A 72 -5.42 -8.06 -11.01
C GLU A 72 -4.29 -8.42 -12.01
N ALA A 73 -4.65 -9.13 -13.07
CA ALA A 73 -3.72 -9.58 -14.11
C ALA A 73 -3.68 -8.64 -15.33
N GLU A 74 -4.50 -7.59 -15.32
CA GLU A 74 -4.60 -6.61 -16.40
C GLU A 74 -3.37 -5.70 -16.43
N PRO A 75 -2.93 -5.27 -17.64
CA PRO A 75 -1.85 -4.32 -17.77
C PRO A 75 -2.32 -2.92 -17.34
N PHE A 76 -1.64 -2.36 -16.34
CA PHE A 76 -1.77 -0.99 -15.86
C PHE A 76 -0.75 -0.06 -16.49
N GLN A 77 -1.20 1.14 -16.81
CA GLN A 77 -0.34 2.29 -17.04
C GLN A 77 -0.18 3.08 -15.73
N ALA A 78 0.89 3.89 -15.65
CA ALA A 78 1.12 4.76 -14.50
C ALA A 78 -0.07 5.70 -14.19
N ALA A 79 -0.81 6.12 -15.22
CA ALA A 79 -1.99 6.95 -15.07
C ALA A 79 -3.15 6.23 -14.36
N ASP A 80 -3.26 4.90 -14.55
CA ASP A 80 -4.34 4.09 -13.95
C ASP A 80 -4.13 3.85 -12.46
N LEU A 81 -2.90 4.04 -11.97
CA LEU A 81 -2.50 3.76 -10.58
C LEU A 81 -2.53 5.00 -9.67
N LYS A 82 -2.50 6.21 -10.24
CA LYS A 82 -2.59 7.44 -9.45
C LYS A 82 -3.96 7.58 -8.81
N GLY A 83 -4.00 7.82 -7.50
CA GLY A 83 -5.22 7.99 -6.72
C GLY A 83 -5.97 6.70 -6.39
N ARG A 84 -5.47 5.52 -6.80
CA ARG A 84 -6.12 4.23 -6.49
C ARG A 84 -6.03 3.83 -5.03
N LEU A 85 -4.96 4.22 -4.35
CA LEU A 85 -4.71 3.95 -2.93
C LEU A 85 -4.29 5.27 -2.25
N SER A 86 -5.24 5.95 -1.61
CA SER A 86 -5.03 7.25 -0.94
C SER A 86 -5.79 7.38 0.38
#